data_AF-A0A5L8ZB81-F1
#
_entry.id   AF-A0A5L8ZB81-F1
#
_cell.length_a   1.000
_cell.length_b   1.000
_cell.length_c   1.000
_cell.angle_alpha   90.00
_cell.angle_beta   90.00
_cell.angle_gamma   90.00
#
_symmetry.space_group_name_H-M   'P 1'
#
loop_
_entity.id
_entity.type
_entity.pdbx_description
1 polymer ?
#
loop_
_entity_poly.entity_id
_entity_poly.type
_entity_poly.pdbx_seq_one_letter_code
_entity_poly.pdbx_strand_id
1 'polypeptide(L)' 'MSKLDKRKAELDDFKTWRNYAITSLIALIAFIFTQNNKSNTWILVISFLAIFVLGIAIIYLQTKIKKIINDLEEL' A
#
# COMPACT_ATOMS: atom_id res chain seq x y z
N MET A 1 -9.27 11.89 -25.18
CA MET A 1 -9.25 10.78 -24.20
C MET A 1 -10.54 10.85 -23.41
N SER A 2 -11.35 9.79 -23.43
CA SER A 2 -12.66 9.77 -22.75
C SER A 2 -12.48 9.91 -21.24
N LYS A 3 -13.50 10.41 -20.52
CA LYS A 3 -13.49 10.44 -19.04
C LYS A 3 -13.28 9.03 -18.47
N LEU A 4 -13.80 8.02 -19.14
CA LEU A 4 -13.62 6.60 -18.84
C LEU A 4 -12.15 6.16 -18.91
N ASP A 5 -11.43 6.53 -19.98
CA ASP A 5 -10.02 6.16 -20.15
C ASP A 5 -9.13 6.75 -19.04
N LYS A 6 -9.41 8.01 -18.64
CA LYS A 6 -8.67 8.68 -17.56
C LYS A 6 -8.88 7.99 -16.21
N ARG A 7 -10.13 7.65 -15.88
CA ARG A 7 -10.47 6.94 -14.64
C ARG A 7 -9.88 5.53 -14.60
N LYS A 8 -9.82 4.85 -15.74
CA LYS A 8 -9.18 3.53 -15.86
C LYS A 8 -7.66 3.61 -15.65
N ALA A 9 -7.00 4.64 -16.20
CA ALA A 9 -5.58 4.87 -15.95
C ALA A 9 -5.29 5.19 -14.47
N GLU A 10 -6.09 6.06 -13.84
CA GLU A 10 -5.97 6.35 -12.40
C GLU A 10 -6.13 5.09 -11.55
N LEU A 11 -7.09 4.22 -11.89
CA LEU A 11 -7.30 2.95 -11.21
C LEU A 11 -6.07 2.04 -11.29
N ASP A 12 -5.44 1.96 -12.45
CA ASP A 12 -4.27 1.11 -12.69
C ASP A 12 -3.04 1.65 -11.93
N ASP A 13 -2.87 2.96 -11.89
CA ASP A 13 -1.87 3.62 -11.06
C ASP A 13 -2.10 3.31 -9.57
N PHE A 14 -3.33 3.47 -9.06
CA PHE A 14 -3.62 3.17 -7.65
C PHE A 14 -3.41 1.68 -7.32
N LYS A 15 -3.75 0.77 -8.23
CA LYS A 15 -3.44 -0.67 -8.06
C LYS A 15 -1.94 -0.92 -8.00
N THR A 16 -1.17 -0.25 -8.85
CA THR A 16 0.30 -0.33 -8.87
C THR A 16 0.88 0.14 -7.53
N TRP A 17 0.44 1.32 -7.05
CA TRP A 17 0.84 1.84 -5.74
C TRP A 17 0.47 0.92 -4.58
N ARG A 18 -0.73 0.31 -4.62
CA ARG A 18 -1.12 -0.69 -3.62
C ARG A 18 -0.17 -1.88 -3.63
N ASN A 19 0.21 -2.36 -4.83
CA ASN A 19 1.11 -3.50 -4.95
C ASN A 19 2.50 -3.18 -4.38
N TYR A 20 3.05 -2.00 -4.70
CA TYR A 20 4.29 -1.51 -4.08
C TYR A 20 4.21 -1.42 -2.57
N ALA A 21 3.09 -0.92 -2.03
CA ALA A 21 2.89 -0.81 -0.58
C ALA A 21 2.85 -2.19 0.10
N ILE A 22 2.17 -3.17 -0.51
CA ILE A 22 2.13 -4.56 -0.03
C ILE A 22 3.52 -5.20 -0.09
N THR A 23 4.25 -5.08 -1.20
CA THR A 23 5.60 -5.62 -1.33
C THR A 23 6.55 -5.01 -0.29
N SER A 24 6.44 -3.70 -0.05
CA SER A 24 7.23 -3.00 0.97
C SER A 24 6.90 -3.50 2.37
N LEU A 25 5.63 -3.76 2.67
CA LEU A 25 5.20 -4.34 3.95
C LEU A 25 5.81 -5.74 4.16
N ILE A 26 5.76 -6.59 3.13
CA ILE A 26 6.35 -7.94 3.18
C ILE A 26 7.87 -7.86 3.40
N ALA A 27 8.56 -6.95 2.69
CA ALA A 27 9.99 -6.75 2.85
C ALA A 27 10.35 -6.27 4.28
N LEU A 28 9.57 -5.36 4.86
CA LEU A 28 9.75 -4.91 6.24
C LEU A 28 9.54 -6.05 7.25
N ILE A 29 8.52 -6.88 7.05
CA ILE A 29 8.28 -8.05 7.89
C ILE A 29 9.48 -9.01 7.80
N ALA A 30 9.96 -9.31 6.58
CA ALA A 30 11.13 -10.16 6.37
C ALA A 30 12.40 -9.59 7.02
N PHE A 31 12.59 -8.26 6.95
CA PHE A 31 13.69 -7.56 7.60
C PHE A 31 13.64 -7.72 9.13
N ILE A 32 12.47 -7.55 9.74
CA ILE A 32 12.29 -7.76 11.19
C ILE A 32 12.65 -9.19 11.57
N PHE A 33 12.14 -10.18 10.83
CA PHE A 33 12.41 -11.59 11.12
C PHE A 33 13.90 -11.96 11.00
N THR A 34 14.58 -11.45 9.97
CA THR A 34 16.00 -11.74 9.74
C THR A 34 16.93 -11.02 10.71
N GLN A 35 16.57 -9.81 11.14
CA GLN A 35 17.42 -8.96 11.96
C GLN A 35 17.00 -8.88 13.43
N ASN A 36 15.99 -9.63 13.87
CA ASN A 36 15.46 -9.56 15.24
C ASN A 36 16.55 -9.83 16.31
N ASN A 37 17.47 -10.76 16.03
CA ASN A 37 18.54 -11.14 16.97
C ASN A 37 19.77 -10.20 16.94
N LYS A 38 19.85 -9.26 16.00
CA LYS A 38 21.00 -8.34 15.83
C LYS A 38 20.61 -6.87 15.87
N SER A 39 19.32 -6.55 15.82
CA SER A 39 18.82 -5.19 15.76
C SER A 39 18.67 -4.57 17.14
N ASN A 40 19.04 -3.29 17.23
CA ASN A 40 18.76 -2.45 18.38
C ASN A 40 17.24 -2.31 18.57
N THR A 41 16.76 -2.26 19.82
CA THR A 41 15.34 -2.11 20.19
C THR A 41 14.67 -0.94 19.46
N TRP A 42 15.39 0.14 19.22
CA TRP A 42 14.92 1.29 18.44
C TRP A 42 14.60 0.97 16.98
N ILE A 43 15.35 0.07 16.33
CA ILE A 43 15.10 -0.36 14.95
C ILE A 43 13.80 -1.16 14.87
N LEU A 44 13.53 -2.01 15.87
CA LEU A 44 12.28 -2.76 15.96
C LEU A 44 11.08 -1.81 16.14
N VAL A 45 11.18 -0.81 17.01
CA VAL A 45 10.13 0.19 17.23
C VAL A 45 9.83 0.98 15.96
N ILE A 46 10.86 1.45 15.24
CA ILE A 46 10.68 2.16 13.95
C ILE A 46 10.04 1.24 12.92
N SER A 47 10.44 -0.03 12.87
CA SER A 47 9.89 -1.00 11.92
C SER A 47 8.41 -1.29 12.20
N PHE A 48 8.01 -1.40 13.47
CA PHE A 48 6.61 -1.51 13.87
C PHE A 48 5.79 -0.27 13.45
N LEU A 49 6.36 0.91 13.64
CA LEU A 49 5.72 2.17 13.26
C LEU A 49 5.56 2.25 11.72
N ALA A 50 6.57 1.82 10.97
CA ALA A 50 6.52 1.73 9.51
C ALA A 50 5.45 0.74 9.02
N ILE A 51 5.30 -0.42 9.67
CA ILE A 51 4.23 -1.38 9.36
C ILE A 51 2.86 -0.74 9.58
N PHE A 52 2.68 0.00 10.68
CA PHE A 52 1.41 0.66 10.99
C PHE A 52 1.05 1.72 9.94
N VAL A 53 2.02 2.56 9.56
CA VAL A 53 1.83 3.60 8.53
C VAL A 53 1.55 2.98 7.16
N LEU A 54 2.28 1.93 6.77
CA LEU A 54 2.03 1.21 5.51
C LEU A 54 0.67 0.52 5.51
N GLY A 55 0.23 -0.05 6.64
CA GLY A 55 -1.10 -0.62 6.79
C GLY A 55 -2.20 0.42 6.52
N ILE A 56 -2.08 1.61 7.12
CA ILE A 56 -3.02 2.72 6.87
C ILE A 56 -2.99 3.14 5.39
N ALA A 57 -1.81 3.26 4.79
CA ALA A 57 -1.66 3.64 3.38
C ALA A 57 -2.35 2.62 2.45
N ILE A 58 -2.22 1.32 2.73
CA ILE A 58 -2.89 0.27 1.97
C ILE A 58 -4.42 0.38 2.11
N ILE A 59 -4.95 0.60 3.31
CA ILE A 59 -6.40 0.78 3.54
C ILE A 59 -6.91 2.02 2.77
N TYR A 60 -6.16 3.12 2.81
CA TYR A 60 -6.51 4.35 2.09
C TYR A 60 -6.50 4.14 0.56
N LEU A 61 -5.49 3.46 0.03
CA LEU A 61 -5.43 3.13 -1.40
C LEU A 61 -6.59 2.19 -1.78
N GLN A 62 -6.90 1.20 -0.95
CA GLN A 62 -7.99 0.25 -1.20
C GLN A 62 -9.36 0.93 -1.24
N THR A 63 -9.62 1.87 -0.34
CA THR A 63 -10.86 2.66 -0.35
C THR A 63 -10.96 3.55 -1.58
N LYS A 64 -9.86 4.19 -2.01
CA LYS A 64 -9.83 4.96 -3.28
C LYS A 64 -10.07 4.09 -4.51
N ILE A 65 -9.41 2.94 -4.60
CA ILE A 65 -9.60 1.98 -5.69
C ILE A 65 -11.06 1.56 -5.77
N LYS A 66 -11.67 1.19 -4.63
CA LYS A 66 -13.08 0.79 -4.59
C LYS A 66 -14.01 1.92 -5.04
N LYS A 67 -13.73 3.16 -4.62
CA LYS A 67 -14.51 4.33 -5.05
C LYS A 67 -14.42 4.56 -6.55
N ILE A 68 -13.22 4.48 -7.14
CA ILE A 68 -13.03 4.65 -8.59
C ILE A 68 -13.71 3.51 -9.38
N ILE A 69 -13.70 2.27 -8.87
CA ILE A 69 -14.42 1.16 -9.48
C ILE A 69 -15.93 1.43 -9.46
N ASN A 70 -16.48 1.88 -8.34
CA ASN A 70 -17.91 2.18 -8.24
C ASN A 70 -18.31 3.35 -9.15
N ASP A 71 -17.51 4.41 -9.21
CA ASP A 71 -17.69 5.54 -10.14
C ASP A 71 -17.62 5.09 -11.62
N LEU A 72 -16.86 4.03 -11.94
CA LEU A 72 -16.76 3.46 -13.29
C LEU A 72 -17.95 2.53 -13.62
N GLU A 73 -18.55 1.89 -12.62
CA GLU A 73 -19.68 0.96 -12.77
C GLU A 73 -21.02 1.71 -12.89
N GLU A 74 -21.12 2.91 -12.33
CA GLU A 74 -22.28 3.82 -12.45
C GLU A 74 -22.31 4.65 -13.76
N LEU A 75 -21.24 4.62 -14.57
CA LEU A 75 -21.03 5.45 -15.78
C LEU A 75 -21.29 4.68 -17.08
#